data_AF-A0AAN4Z826-F1
#
_entry.id   AF-A0AAN4Z826-F1
#
_cell.length_a   1.000
_cell.length_b   1.000
_cell.length_c   1.000
_cell.angle_alpha   90.00
_cell.angle_beta   90.00
_cell.angle_gamma   90.00
#
_symmetry.space_group_name_H-M   'P 1'
#
loop_
_entity.id
_entity.type
_entity.pdbx_description
1 polymer ?
#
loop_
_entity_poly.entity_id
_entity_poly.type
_entity_poly.pdbx_seq_one_letter_code
_entity_poly.pdbx_strand_id
1 'polypeptide(L)'
;GFEGNWRDISYVMWLDHMRDGLNGLMAYDFNDKEWKDSHRWAAYVILSVVYEAGEDCLSIEKIINADGQEDVSIVLDESKIDSVALPAVSEFLRLLQRCKHNANVDEAKRLFNKYIPGPEQKEWLMQLRSNVKTLDDMQLVQPNLVLTKGKVDLKDYQGNAEGVIQSVLDRY
;
A
#
# COMPACT_ATOMS: atom_id res chain seq x y z
N GLY A 1 -8.36 13.25 -19.38
CA GLY A 1 -8.49 12.50 -20.64
C GLY A 1 -8.74 11.04 -20.37
N PHE A 2 -9.76 10.72 -19.55
CA PHE A 2 -10.15 9.35 -19.19
C PHE A 2 -11.67 9.17 -19.29
N GLU A 3 -12.35 10.04 -20.03
CA GLU A 3 -13.80 9.90 -20.28
C GLU A 3 -14.07 8.53 -20.89
N GLY A 4 -15.01 7.78 -20.32
CA GLY A 4 -15.34 6.40 -20.71
C GLY A 4 -14.70 5.31 -19.85
N ASN A 5 -13.43 5.46 -19.43
CA ASN A 5 -12.68 4.40 -18.70
C ASN A 5 -12.35 4.77 -17.24
N TRP A 6 -12.86 5.90 -16.75
CA TRP A 6 -12.54 6.38 -15.40
C TRP A 6 -12.95 5.41 -14.29
N ARG A 7 -14.00 4.59 -14.53
CA ARG A 7 -14.47 3.59 -13.57
C ARG A 7 -13.45 2.47 -13.38
N ASP A 8 -12.93 1.91 -14.46
CA ASP A 8 -11.88 0.89 -14.41
C ASP A 8 -10.64 1.43 -13.69
N ILE A 9 -10.24 2.66 -14.00
CA ILE A 9 -9.10 3.31 -13.33
C ILE A 9 -9.39 3.47 -11.84
N SER A 10 -10.57 3.98 -11.48
CA SER A 10 -10.97 4.14 -10.07
C SER A 10 -10.99 2.80 -9.35
N TYR A 11 -11.58 1.77 -9.96
CA TYR A 11 -11.64 0.43 -9.40
C TYR A 11 -10.24 -0.14 -9.15
N VAL A 12 -9.35 -0.07 -10.14
CA VAL A 12 -7.95 -0.51 -10.00
C VAL A 12 -7.23 0.27 -8.92
N MET A 13 -7.42 1.59 -8.82
CA MET A 13 -6.81 2.40 -7.76
C MET A 13 -7.28 1.98 -6.36
N TRP A 14 -8.58 1.71 -6.19
CA TRP A 14 -9.09 1.20 -4.92
C TRP A 14 -8.54 -0.19 -4.62
N LEU A 15 -8.61 -1.12 -5.57
CA LEU A 15 -8.14 -2.49 -5.40
C LEU A 15 -6.63 -2.55 -5.09
N ASP A 16 -5.83 -1.77 -5.81
CA ASP A 16 -4.39 -1.67 -5.58
C ASP A 16 -4.09 -1.09 -4.18
N HIS A 17 -4.83 -0.08 -3.74
CA HIS A 17 -4.68 0.45 -2.38
C HIS A 17 -5.07 -0.56 -1.30
N MET A 18 -6.14 -1.34 -1.51
CA MET A 18 -6.54 -2.40 -0.57
C MET A 18 -5.46 -3.49 -0.50
N ARG A 19 -4.92 -3.90 -1.66
CA ARG A 19 -3.81 -4.84 -1.75
C ARG A 19 -2.55 -4.31 -1.06
N ASP A 20 -2.21 -3.05 -1.24
CA ASP A 20 -1.08 -2.39 -0.57
C ASP A 20 -1.26 -2.30 0.94
N GLY A 21 -2.48 -2.06 1.41
CA GLY A 21 -2.80 -2.11 2.83
C GLY A 21 -2.51 -3.50 3.42
N LEU A 22 -2.84 -4.57 2.70
CA LEU A 22 -2.57 -5.94 3.14
C LEU A 22 -1.06 -6.24 3.12
N ASN A 23 -0.37 -5.84 2.04
CA ASN A 23 1.10 -5.92 1.94
C ASN A 23 1.82 -5.08 3.01
N GLY A 24 1.13 -4.06 3.55
CA GLY A 24 1.59 -3.22 4.64
C GLY A 24 1.97 -4.03 5.89
N LEU A 25 1.32 -5.17 6.14
CA LEU A 25 1.63 -6.07 7.26
C LEU A 25 3.10 -6.50 7.35
N MET A 26 3.84 -6.46 6.24
CA MET A 26 5.28 -6.72 6.22
C MET A 26 6.09 -5.72 7.07
N ALA A 27 5.57 -4.50 7.25
CA ALA A 27 6.19 -3.48 8.08
C ALA A 27 5.70 -3.48 9.53
N TYR A 28 4.78 -4.38 9.91
CA TYR A 28 4.33 -4.49 11.29
C TYR A 28 5.16 -5.51 12.07
N ASP A 29 5.66 -5.10 13.23
CA ASP A 29 6.31 -5.96 14.20
C ASP A 29 5.31 -6.41 15.27
N PHE A 30 4.96 -7.70 15.26
CA PHE A 30 4.00 -8.28 16.21
C PHE A 30 4.57 -8.44 17.63
N ASN A 31 5.88 -8.37 17.82
CA ASN A 31 6.50 -8.46 19.15
C ASN A 31 6.49 -7.08 19.82
N ASP A 32 6.98 -6.07 19.10
CA ASP A 32 7.06 -4.68 19.58
C ASP A 32 5.72 -3.93 19.46
N LYS A 33 4.77 -4.50 18.70
CA LYS A 33 3.49 -3.89 18.34
C LYS A 33 3.65 -2.54 17.64
N GLU A 34 4.65 -2.45 16.77
CA GLU A 34 5.07 -1.21 16.13
C GLU A 34 5.09 -1.35 14.60
N TRP A 35 4.74 -0.26 13.91
CA TRP A 35 4.89 -0.13 12.48
C TRP A 35 6.24 0.49 12.13
N LYS A 36 7.01 -0.17 11.27
CA LYS A 36 8.35 0.28 10.84
C LYS A 36 8.32 1.18 9.60
N ASP A 37 7.16 1.32 8.95
CA ASP A 37 6.94 2.19 7.78
C ASP A 37 5.60 2.93 7.92
N SER A 38 5.63 4.27 7.85
CA SER A 38 4.45 5.11 8.04
C SER A 38 3.43 5.05 6.90
N HIS A 39 3.89 4.82 5.66
CA HIS A 39 3.00 4.72 4.50
C HIS A 39 2.27 3.38 4.50
N ARG A 40 2.99 2.29 4.78
CA ARG A 40 2.41 0.96 4.96
C ARG A 40 1.42 0.92 6.12
N TRP A 41 1.74 1.60 7.23
CA TRP A 41 0.80 1.76 8.34
C TRP A 41 -0.48 2.50 7.90
N ALA A 42 -0.34 3.63 7.21
CA ALA A 42 -1.49 4.39 6.72
C ALA A 42 -2.36 3.58 5.74
N ALA A 43 -1.73 2.86 4.79
CA ALA A 43 -2.45 1.99 3.86
C ALA A 43 -3.22 0.88 4.58
N TYR A 44 -2.61 0.23 5.57
CA TYR A 44 -3.28 -0.79 6.39
C TYR A 44 -4.47 -0.21 7.17
N VAL A 45 -4.36 1.03 7.67
CA VAL A 45 -5.46 1.72 8.34
C VAL A 45 -6.63 1.97 7.38
N ILE A 46 -6.37 2.44 6.15
CA ILE A 46 -7.44 2.65 5.16
C ILE A 46 -8.10 1.32 4.76
N LEU A 47 -7.31 0.26 4.54
CA LEU A 47 -7.83 -1.10 4.37
C LEU A 47 -8.78 -1.48 5.51
N SER A 48 -8.34 -1.26 6.75
CA SER A 48 -9.12 -1.61 7.94
C SER A 48 -10.40 -0.79 8.07
N VAL A 49 -10.40 0.48 7.65
CA VAL A 49 -11.60 1.34 7.59
C VAL A 49 -12.62 0.79 6.60
N VAL A 50 -12.18 0.42 5.40
CA VAL A 50 -13.07 -0.16 4.37
C VAL A 50 -13.57 -1.54 4.80
N TYR A 51 -12.71 -2.36 5.40
CA TYR A 51 -13.09 -3.67 5.91
C TYR A 51 -14.12 -3.56 7.06
N GLU A 52 -13.92 -2.61 7.98
CA GLU A 52 -14.85 -2.33 9.08
C GLU A 52 -16.21 -1.80 8.61
N ALA A 53 -16.26 -1.09 7.48
CA ALA A 53 -17.51 -0.60 6.90
C ALA A 53 -18.48 -1.73 6.54
N GLY A 54 -17.96 -2.93 6.24
CA GLY A 54 -18.76 -4.13 6.04
C GLY A 54 -19.54 -4.13 4.72
N GLU A 55 -20.78 -4.60 4.78
CA GLU A 55 -21.69 -4.76 3.62
C GLU A 55 -21.12 -5.61 2.48
N ASP A 56 -20.21 -6.54 2.78
CA ASP A 56 -19.46 -7.32 1.78
C ASP A 56 -18.79 -6.44 0.71
N CYS A 57 -18.39 -5.22 1.08
CA CYS A 57 -17.66 -4.32 0.16
C CYS A 57 -16.24 -4.83 -0.09
N LEU A 58 -15.62 -5.43 0.91
CA LEU A 58 -14.26 -5.95 0.86
C LEU A 58 -14.17 -7.25 1.65
N SER A 59 -13.68 -8.32 1.01
CA SER A 59 -13.35 -9.59 1.68
C SER A 59 -11.88 -9.95 1.48
N ILE A 60 -11.34 -10.69 2.46
CA ILE A 60 -10.00 -11.27 2.43
C ILE A 60 -10.19 -12.77 2.68
N GLU A 61 -9.95 -13.58 1.66
CA GLU A 61 -10.30 -15.00 1.64
C GLU A 61 -9.05 -15.86 1.52
N LYS A 62 -9.03 -16.98 2.25
CA LYS A 62 -8.02 -18.02 2.02
C LYS A 62 -8.33 -18.74 0.72
N ILE A 63 -7.33 -18.89 -0.13
CA ILE A 63 -7.43 -19.65 -1.37
C ILE A 63 -6.27 -20.67 -1.45
N ILE A 64 -6.41 -21.64 -2.36
CA ILE A 64 -5.30 -22.48 -2.78
C ILE A 64 -4.86 -21.97 -4.15
N ASN A 65 -3.58 -21.60 -4.27
CA ASN A 65 -3.05 -21.10 -5.53
C ASN A 65 -2.85 -22.24 -6.55
N ALA A 66 -2.47 -21.88 -7.78
CA ALA A 66 -2.25 -22.84 -8.86
C ALA A 66 -1.18 -23.92 -8.54
N ASP A 67 -0.27 -23.61 -7.61
CA ASP A 67 0.81 -24.50 -7.16
C ASP A 67 0.39 -25.39 -5.98
N GLY A 68 -0.87 -25.31 -5.54
CA GLY A 68 -1.40 -26.11 -4.43
C GLY A 68 -1.04 -25.60 -3.03
N GLN A 69 -0.51 -24.37 -2.93
CA GLN A 69 -0.11 -23.74 -1.67
C GLN A 69 -1.23 -22.83 -1.14
N GLU A 70 -1.29 -22.67 0.19
CA GLU A 70 -2.18 -21.68 0.81
C GLU A 70 -1.79 -20.26 0.39
N ASP A 71 -2.76 -19.47 -0.01
CA ASP A 71 -2.59 -18.08 -0.44
C ASP A 71 -3.85 -17.27 -0.04
N VAL A 72 -3.89 -16.00 -0.41
CA VAL A 72 -4.94 -15.06 -0.03
C VAL A 72 -5.46 -14.32 -1.25
N SER A 73 -6.78 -14.23 -1.36
CA SER A 73 -7.47 -13.38 -2.33
C SER A 73 -8.05 -12.15 -1.64
N ILE A 74 -7.86 -10.98 -2.23
CA ILE A 74 -8.56 -9.75 -1.85
C ILE A 74 -9.66 -9.47 -2.87
N VAL A 75 -10.90 -9.36 -2.41
CA VAL A 75 -12.07 -9.17 -3.28
C VAL A 75 -12.73 -7.85 -2.90
N LEU A 76 -12.72 -6.90 -3.84
CA LEU A 76 -13.40 -5.61 -3.71
C LEU A 76 -14.62 -5.60 -4.63
N ASP A 77 -15.79 -5.34 -4.05
CA ASP A 77 -17.05 -5.19 -4.79
C ASP A 77 -17.12 -3.77 -5.40
N GLU A 78 -16.90 -3.68 -6.72
CA GLU A 78 -16.93 -2.41 -7.45
C GLU A 78 -18.23 -1.64 -7.25
N SER A 79 -19.37 -2.34 -7.14
CA SER A 79 -20.69 -1.71 -7.01
C SER A 79 -20.89 -0.98 -5.68
N LYS A 80 -20.06 -1.29 -4.67
CA LYS A 80 -20.16 -0.73 -3.31
C LYS A 80 -19.09 0.30 -2.99
N ILE A 81 -18.19 0.60 -3.93
CA ILE A 81 -17.16 1.62 -3.72
C ILE A 81 -17.81 2.97 -3.38
N ASP A 82 -18.79 3.41 -4.17
CA ASP A 82 -19.41 4.72 -4.00
C ASP A 82 -20.37 4.78 -2.79
N SER A 83 -21.00 3.65 -2.44
CA SER A 83 -22.01 3.60 -1.38
C SER A 83 -21.47 3.20 -0.01
N VAL A 84 -20.34 2.48 0.07
CA VAL A 84 -19.79 1.92 1.31
C VAL A 84 -18.37 2.41 1.55
N ALA A 85 -17.42 2.09 0.66
CA ALA A 85 -16.00 2.39 0.87
C ALA A 85 -15.73 3.90 0.91
N LEU A 86 -16.26 4.65 -0.05
CA LEU A 86 -16.04 6.09 -0.17
C LEU A 86 -16.64 6.86 1.03
N PRO A 87 -17.89 6.61 1.47
CA PRO A 87 -18.42 7.23 2.69
C PRO A 87 -17.61 6.89 3.95
N ALA A 88 -17.18 5.63 4.12
CA ALA A 88 -16.38 5.21 5.27
C ALA A 88 -15.04 5.94 5.33
N VAL A 89 -14.31 5.97 4.21
CA VAL A 89 -13.04 6.70 4.10
C VAL A 89 -13.25 8.21 4.26
N SER A 90 -14.33 8.76 3.71
CA SER A 90 -14.66 10.19 3.84
C SER A 90 -14.87 10.59 5.30
N GLU A 91 -15.61 9.79 6.07
CA GLU A 91 -15.82 10.05 7.50
C GLU A 91 -14.50 9.93 8.28
N PHE A 92 -13.70 8.90 7.99
CA PHE A 92 -12.38 8.74 8.60
C PHE A 92 -11.47 9.95 8.33
N LEU A 93 -11.40 10.43 7.09
CA LEU A 93 -10.61 11.61 6.72
C LEU A 93 -11.14 12.90 7.38
N ARG A 94 -12.46 13.03 7.55
CA ARG A 94 -13.07 14.15 8.26
C ARG A 94 -12.64 14.18 9.73
N LEU A 95 -12.64 13.02 10.39
CA LEU A 95 -12.16 12.87 11.77
C LEU A 95 -10.66 13.17 11.88
N LEU A 96 -9.85 12.65 10.96
CA LEU A 96 -8.42 12.94 10.88
C LEU A 96 -8.14 14.44 10.75
N GLN A 97 -8.85 15.11 9.83
CA GLN A 97 -8.67 16.53 9.61
C GLN A 97 -9.09 17.35 10.83
N ARG A 98 -10.15 16.95 11.53
CA ARG A 98 -10.57 17.57 12.81
C ARG A 98 -9.46 17.45 13.86
N CYS A 99 -8.89 16.27 14.05
CA CYS A 99 -7.83 16.07 15.03
C CYS A 99 -6.58 16.90 14.68
N LYS A 100 -6.19 16.91 13.41
CA LYS A 100 -5.04 17.70 12.91
C LYS A 100 -5.24 19.19 13.12
N HIS A 101 -6.41 19.72 12.76
CA HIS A 101 -6.71 21.16 12.88
C HIS A 101 -6.69 21.64 14.33
N ASN A 102 -7.17 20.83 15.27
CA ASN A 102 -7.23 21.18 16.69
C ASN A 102 -5.98 20.74 17.49
N ALA A 103 -4.95 20.22 16.82
CA ALA A 103 -3.77 19.61 17.47
C ALA A 103 -4.14 18.56 18.54
N ASN A 104 -5.25 17.84 18.37
CA ASN A 104 -5.74 16.85 19.34
C ASN A 104 -5.00 15.52 19.17
N VAL A 105 -3.82 15.41 19.79
CA VAL A 105 -2.95 14.23 19.68
C VAL A 105 -3.58 12.97 20.27
N ASP A 106 -4.34 13.09 21.37
CA ASP A 106 -4.91 11.93 22.05
C ASP A 106 -6.01 11.27 21.21
N GLU A 107 -6.84 12.09 20.58
CA GLU A 107 -7.87 11.59 19.66
C GLU A 107 -7.26 11.05 18.36
N ALA A 108 -6.25 11.73 17.79
CA ALA A 108 -5.54 11.23 16.62
C ALA A 108 -4.90 9.85 16.87
N LYS A 109 -4.24 9.69 18.02
CA LYS A 109 -3.66 8.41 18.44
C LYS A 109 -4.72 7.33 18.60
N ARG A 110 -5.85 7.64 19.26
CA ARG A 110 -6.95 6.66 19.38
C ARG A 110 -7.49 6.22 18.02
N LEU A 111 -7.65 7.15 17.08
CA LEU A 111 -8.18 6.88 15.75
C LEU A 111 -7.29 5.92 14.95
N PHE A 112 -5.97 6.13 14.96
CA PHE A 112 -5.02 5.21 14.30
C PHE A 112 -4.82 3.90 15.09
N ASN A 113 -4.66 3.98 16.41
CA ASN A 113 -4.33 2.83 17.24
C ASN A 113 -5.47 1.82 17.35
N LYS A 114 -6.71 2.23 17.05
CA LYS A 114 -7.87 1.34 16.93
C LYS A 114 -7.59 0.15 16.01
N TYR A 115 -6.82 0.38 14.94
CA TYR A 115 -6.51 -0.63 13.93
C TYR A 115 -5.20 -1.36 14.19
N ILE A 116 -4.54 -1.15 15.33
CA ILE A 116 -3.37 -1.96 15.68
C ILE A 116 -3.83 -3.41 15.90
N PRO A 117 -3.21 -4.39 15.21
CA PRO A 117 -3.52 -5.80 15.40
C PRO A 117 -3.53 -6.26 16.87
N GLY A 118 -4.65 -6.84 17.29
CA GLY A 118 -4.80 -7.47 18.59
C GLY A 118 -4.25 -8.91 18.62
N PRO A 119 -4.09 -9.51 19.83
CA PRO A 119 -3.63 -10.89 19.96
C PRO A 119 -4.53 -11.92 19.25
N GLU A 120 -5.84 -11.67 19.22
CA GLU A 120 -6.83 -12.55 18.59
C GLU A 120 -6.67 -12.63 17.07
N GLN A 121 -6.16 -11.55 16.45
CA GLN A 121 -5.95 -11.46 15.01
C GLN A 121 -4.54 -11.91 14.61
N LYS A 122 -3.63 -12.06 15.57
CA LYS A 122 -2.20 -12.28 15.30
C LYS A 122 -1.95 -13.49 14.40
N GLU A 123 -2.55 -14.63 14.71
CA GLU A 123 -2.35 -15.87 13.94
C GLU A 123 -2.79 -15.69 12.49
N TRP A 124 -4.00 -15.16 12.30
CA TRP A 124 -4.54 -14.87 10.98
C TRP A 124 -3.67 -13.90 10.19
N LEU A 125 -3.28 -12.77 10.79
CA LEU A 125 -2.47 -11.75 10.11
C LEU A 125 -1.03 -12.25 9.85
N MET A 126 -0.48 -13.14 10.68
CA MET A 126 0.81 -13.78 10.42
C MET A 126 0.73 -14.74 9.23
N GLN A 127 -0.37 -15.50 9.09
CA GLN A 127 -0.62 -16.33 7.91
C GLN A 127 -0.79 -15.48 6.65
N LEU A 128 -1.51 -14.36 6.74
CA LEU A 128 -1.59 -13.40 5.64
C LEU A 128 -0.20 -12.90 5.25
N ARG A 129 0.60 -12.50 6.24
CA ARG A 129 1.97 -11.99 6.02
C ARG A 129 2.89 -13.02 5.37
N SER A 130 2.80 -14.31 5.71
CA SER A 130 3.63 -15.35 5.09
C SER A 130 3.31 -15.56 3.60
N ASN A 131 2.10 -15.20 3.17
CA ASN A 131 1.65 -15.33 1.79
C ASN A 131 1.89 -14.06 0.96
N VAL A 132 2.20 -12.93 1.62
CA VAL A 132 2.63 -11.71 0.92
C VAL A 132 3.99 -11.96 0.27
N LYS A 133 4.00 -12.09 -1.06
CA LYS A 133 5.25 -12.14 -1.83
C LYS A 133 5.99 -10.81 -1.65
N THR A 134 7.16 -10.86 -1.03
CA THR A 134 8.14 -9.77 -1.12
C THR A 134 8.49 -9.61 -2.60
N LEU A 135 8.07 -8.49 -3.20
CA LEU A 135 8.64 -8.08 -4.47
C LEU A 135 10.11 -7.73 -4.19
N ASP A 136 11.03 -8.34 -4.93
CA ASP A 136 12.45 -7.98 -4.86
C ASP A 136 12.58 -6.45 -4.96
N ASP A 137 13.36 -5.85 -4.06
CA ASP A 137 13.59 -4.40 -4.06
C ASP A 137 14.13 -3.98 -5.43
N MET A 138 13.24 -3.43 -6.26
CA MET A 138 13.58 -3.02 -7.61
C MET A 138 14.57 -1.85 -7.51
N GLN A 139 15.84 -2.12 -7.81
CA GLN A 139 16.85 -1.07 -7.88
C GLN A 139 16.62 -0.22 -9.12
N LEU A 140 16.27 1.04 -8.89
CA LEU A 140 16.08 2.02 -9.95
C LEU A 140 17.44 2.48 -10.48
N VAL A 141 17.67 2.27 -11.76
CA VAL A 141 18.85 2.76 -12.47
C VAL A 141 18.61 4.21 -12.86
N GLN A 142 19.49 5.11 -12.42
CA GLN A 142 19.39 6.54 -12.71
C GLN A 142 20.29 6.93 -13.89
N PRO A 143 19.80 7.71 -14.86
CA PRO A 143 20.64 8.22 -15.94
C PRO A 143 21.60 9.31 -15.44
N ASN A 144 22.65 9.58 -16.21
CA ASN A 144 23.56 10.71 -15.98
C ASN A 144 23.40 11.77 -17.07
N LEU A 145 23.81 13.00 -16.76
CA LEU A 145 23.89 14.10 -17.73
C LEU A 145 25.34 14.34 -18.10
N VAL A 146 25.65 14.36 -19.40
CA VAL A 146 27.01 14.53 -19.92
C VAL A 146 27.09 15.79 -20.77
N LEU A 147 28.03 16.69 -20.46
CA LEU A 147 28.26 17.90 -21.24
C LEU A 147 29.29 17.65 -22.35
N THR A 148 28.83 17.61 -23.61
CA THR A 148 29.69 17.43 -24.78
C THR A 148 29.58 18.64 -25.70
N LYS A 149 30.68 19.38 -25.90
CA LYS A 149 30.75 20.53 -26.83
C LYS A 149 29.63 21.58 -26.62
N GLY A 150 29.26 21.83 -25.36
CA GLY A 150 28.22 22.80 -25.00
C GLY A 150 26.77 22.29 -25.11
N LYS A 151 26.57 21.01 -25.46
CA LYS A 151 25.26 20.34 -25.36
C LYS A 151 25.26 19.36 -24.19
N VAL A 152 24.13 19.29 -23.50
CA VAL A 152 23.88 18.31 -22.43
C VAL A 152 23.15 17.12 -23.04
N ASP A 153 23.76 15.95 -22.96
CA ASP A 153 23.20 14.67 -23.41
C ASP A 153 22.78 13.84 -22.19
N LEU A 154 21.66 13.13 -22.31
CA LEU A 154 21.22 12.14 -21.33
C LEU A 154 21.91 10.81 -21.65
N LYS A 155 22.61 10.24 -20.66
CA LYS A 155 23.22 8.91 -20.75
C LYS A 155 22.41 7.94 -19.92
N ASP A 156 21.68 7.07 -20.61
CA ASP A 156 20.89 5.99 -20.01
C ASP A 156 21.73 4.73 -19.78
N TYR A 157 21.25 3.89 -18.87
CA TYR A 157 21.86 2.61 -18.51
C TYR A 157 20.77 1.54 -18.50
N GLN A 158 21.18 0.28 -18.66
CA GLN A 158 20.25 -0.85 -18.64
C GLN A 158 19.66 -1.04 -17.24
N GLY A 159 18.37 -1.41 -17.15
CA GLY A 159 17.67 -1.71 -15.89
C GLY A 159 18.09 -3.04 -15.25
N ASN A 160 19.38 -3.23 -14.98
CA ASN A 160 19.96 -4.41 -14.34
C ASN A 160 21.09 -4.02 -13.37
N ALA A 161 21.63 -4.99 -12.63
CA ALA A 161 22.68 -4.74 -11.63
C ALA A 161 23.94 -4.09 -12.23
N GLU A 162 24.35 -4.50 -13.44
CA GLU A 162 25.49 -3.90 -14.14
C GLU A 162 25.23 -2.44 -14.50
N GLY A 163 24.03 -2.11 -14.95
CA GLY A 163 23.61 -0.75 -15.25
C GLY A 163 23.53 0.14 -14.02
N VAL A 164 23.12 -0.38 -12.86
CA VAL A 164 23.23 0.34 -11.57
C VAL A 164 24.68 0.71 -11.32
N ILE A 165 25.60 -0.26 -11.36
CA ILE A 165 27.03 -0.05 -11.09
C ILE A 165 27.62 0.97 -12.07
N GLN A 166 27.36 0.78 -13.37
CA GLN A 166 27.89 1.65 -14.41
C GLN A 166 27.37 3.08 -14.27
N SER A 167 26.10 3.26 -13.88
CA SER A 167 25.51 4.59 -13.64
C SER A 167 26.19 5.37 -12.52
N VAL A 168 26.73 4.67 -11.53
CA VAL A 168 27.46 5.26 -10.40
C VAL A 168 28.92 5.53 -10.79
N LEU A 169 29.56 4.59 -11.49
CA LEU A 169 30.94 4.76 -11.97
C LEU A 169 31.08 5.97 -12.90
N ASP A 170 30.13 6.14 -13.82
CA ASP A 170 30.13 7.23 -14.79
C ASP A 170 29.55 8.55 -14.24
N ARG A 171 29.24 8.62 -12.94
CA ARG A 171 28.61 9.80 -12.33
C ARG A 171 29.63 10.90 -11.98
N TYR A 172 30.88 10.50 -11.76
CA TYR A 172 31.99 11.36 -11.33
C TYR A 172 33.18 11.21 -12.30
#